data_AF-A0A8J4UL32-F1
#
_entry.id   AF-A0A8J4UL32-F1
#
_cell.length_a   1.000
_cell.length_b   1.000
_cell.length_c   1.000
_cell.angle_alpha   90.00
_cell.angle_beta   90.00
_cell.angle_gamma   90.00
#
_symmetry.space_group_name_H-M   'P 1'
#
loop_
_entity.id
_entity.type
_entity.pdbx_description
1 polymer ?
#
loop_
_entity_poly.entity_id
_entity_poly.type
_entity_poly.pdbx_seq_one_letter_code
_entity_poly.pdbx_strand_id
1 'polypeptide(L)'
;MDTSDYPWDWFYQAECGIWHRTEDDPVNPISSSELEMFYIKNPYGVINITTAAGTFKIDFHGFQKTNLSTGQMQKIKRSFFIEHIIRCNQAPSLPAHWENMDPTKPFQTFTVDWQTKEFKEVEKYVREIGLLQEPLKYIHRIQNIDLWELYCRKKTQLMRIKGLSDIEERMLFHGTGKNNVDSICLYNFDCRISESVGSVHLYGK
;
A
#
# COMPACT_ATOMS: atom_id res chain seq x y z
N MET A 1 -20.65 5.29 6.05
CA MET A 1 -19.40 4.88 6.70
C MET A 1 -18.48 6.08 6.66
N ASP A 2 -18.02 6.49 7.83
CA ASP A 2 -17.16 7.65 8.04
C ASP A 2 -15.77 7.34 7.47
N THR A 3 -15.26 8.21 6.59
CA THR A 3 -13.93 8.08 5.98
C THR A 3 -12.81 8.63 6.90
N SER A 4 -13.11 8.83 8.18
CA SER A 4 -12.26 9.46 9.19
C SER A 4 -11.00 8.67 9.56
N ASP A 5 -10.94 7.38 9.23
CA ASP A 5 -9.93 6.46 9.80
C ASP A 5 -8.73 6.19 8.87
N TYR A 6 -8.64 6.86 7.72
CA TYR A 6 -7.43 6.85 6.89
C TYR A 6 -6.68 8.18 7.05
N PRO A 7 -5.43 8.17 7.56
CA PRO A 7 -4.64 9.39 7.67
C PRO A 7 -4.35 9.96 6.28
N TRP A 8 -4.56 11.26 6.13
CA TRP A 8 -4.24 11.99 4.91
C TRP A 8 -2.74 12.19 4.80
N ASP A 9 -2.16 11.70 3.71
CA ASP A 9 -0.74 11.87 3.43
C ASP A 9 -0.53 13.09 2.53
N TRP A 10 0.60 13.77 2.76
CA TRP A 10 1.04 14.91 1.98
C TRP A 10 2.21 14.54 1.09
N PHE A 11 2.17 15.06 -0.13
CA PHE A 11 3.13 14.77 -1.17
C PHE A 11 3.65 16.07 -1.77
N TYR A 12 4.89 16.07 -2.23
CA TYR A 12 5.49 17.15 -3.00
C TYR A 12 6.03 16.63 -4.33
N GLN A 13 6.01 17.46 -5.36
CA GLN A 13 6.60 17.12 -6.65
C GLN A 13 8.08 17.52 -6.66
N ALA A 14 8.98 16.54 -6.75
CA ALA A 14 10.41 16.77 -6.87
C ALA A 14 10.79 17.29 -8.27
N GLU A 15 12.03 17.77 -8.43
CA GLU A 15 12.55 18.27 -9.70
C GLU A 15 12.52 17.23 -10.83
N CYS A 16 12.64 15.94 -10.49
CA CYS A 16 12.49 14.84 -11.42
C CYS A 16 11.05 14.63 -11.93
N GLY A 17 10.10 15.45 -11.48
CA GLY A 17 8.68 15.35 -11.83
C GLY A 17 7.90 14.29 -11.06
N ILE A 18 8.59 13.48 -10.25
CA ILE A 18 8.00 12.43 -9.42
C ILE A 18 7.45 13.05 -8.13
N TRP A 19 6.31 12.55 -7.70
CA TRP A 19 5.73 12.91 -6.42
C TRP A 19 6.32 12.03 -5.32
N HIS A 20 6.80 12.67 -4.26
CA HIS A 20 7.36 12.02 -3.09
C HIS A 20 6.51 12.35 -1.88
N ARG A 21 6.34 11.36 -1.01
CA ARG A 21 5.67 11.59 0.26
C ARG A 21 6.59 12.41 1.17
N THR A 22 6.00 13.26 2.00
CA THR A 22 6.74 14.09 2.95
C THR A 22 7.63 13.29 3.90
N GLU A 23 7.23 12.08 4.26
CA GLU A 23 7.95 11.13 5.11
C GLU A 23 9.13 10.46 4.40
N ASP A 24 9.14 10.43 3.07
CA ASP A 24 10.16 9.73 2.29
C ASP A 24 11.39 10.63 2.02
N ASP A 25 11.30 11.91 2.36
CA ASP A 25 12.37 12.87 2.23
C ASP A 25 13.08 13.06 3.58
N PRO A 26 14.34 12.59 3.72
CA PRO A 26 15.09 12.67 4.97
C PRO A 26 15.43 14.12 5.37
N VAL A 27 15.25 15.07 4.46
CA VAL A 27 15.52 16.51 4.67
C VAL A 27 14.21 17.28 4.86
N ASN A 28 13.05 16.67 4.59
CA ASN A 28 11.78 17.35 4.67
C ASN A 28 11.34 17.55 6.13
N PRO A 29 11.05 18.79 6.53
CA PRO A 29 10.96 19.15 7.93
C PRO A 29 9.67 18.82 8.67
N ILE A 30 8.63 18.38 7.95
CA ILE A 30 7.27 18.30 8.49
C ILE A 30 6.60 17.03 8.00
N SER A 31 5.95 16.33 8.94
CA SER A 31 5.18 15.13 8.65
C SER A 31 3.84 15.44 7.98
N SER A 32 3.27 14.46 7.28
CA SER A 32 1.90 14.54 6.74
C SER A 32 0.90 14.85 7.83
N SER A 33 1.03 14.25 9.00
CA SER A 33 0.14 14.49 10.15
C SER A 33 0.15 15.94 10.61
N GLU A 34 1.31 16.59 10.65
CA GLU A 34 1.43 17.99 11.04
C GLU A 34 0.88 18.92 9.97
N LEU A 35 1.18 18.65 8.69
CA LEU A 35 0.58 19.39 7.57
C LEU A 35 -0.94 19.29 7.57
N GLU A 36 -1.45 18.09 7.83
CA GLU A 36 -2.88 17.83 7.91
C GLU A 36 -3.55 18.58 9.05
N MET A 37 -2.92 18.61 10.23
CA MET A 37 -3.40 19.40 11.36
C MET A 37 -3.50 20.90 11.01
N PHE A 38 -2.50 21.46 10.33
CA PHE A 38 -2.53 22.88 9.93
C PHE A 38 -3.58 23.14 8.85
N TYR A 39 -3.69 22.24 7.88
CA TYR A 39 -4.67 22.34 6.79
C TYR A 39 -6.10 22.29 7.30
N ILE A 40 -6.45 21.36 8.20
CA ILE A 40 -7.79 21.26 8.78
C ILE A 40 -8.16 22.54 9.55
N LYS A 41 -7.20 23.15 10.24
CA LYS A 41 -7.41 24.41 10.98
C LYS A 41 -7.66 25.60 10.06
N ASN A 42 -6.95 25.67 8.93
CA ASN A 42 -7.11 26.74 7.95
C ASN A 42 -6.68 26.29 6.55
N PRO A 43 -7.63 25.81 5.70
CA PRO A 43 -7.31 25.29 4.37
C PRO A 43 -6.91 26.38 3.36
N TYR A 44 -7.12 27.65 3.70
CA TYR A 44 -6.67 28.81 2.94
C TYR A 44 -5.47 29.50 3.59
N GLY A 45 -4.92 28.87 4.64
CA GLY A 45 -3.85 29.42 5.44
C GLY A 45 -2.48 29.32 4.77
N VAL A 46 -1.58 30.13 5.27
CA VAL A 46 -0.16 30.08 4.95
C VAL A 46 0.60 29.85 6.26
N ILE A 47 1.52 28.90 6.26
CA ILE A 47 2.42 28.64 7.38
C ILE A 47 3.88 28.77 6.95
N ASN A 48 4.75 29.13 7.89
CA ASN A 48 6.20 29.11 7.69
C ASN A 48 6.81 28.07 8.63
N ILE A 49 7.73 27.26 8.10
CA ILE A 49 8.41 26.18 8.81
C ILE A 49 9.91 26.38 8.67
N THR A 50 10.62 26.39 9.79
CA THR A 50 12.07 26.58 9.83
C THR A 50 12.74 25.30 10.28
N THR A 51 13.70 24.80 9.50
CA THR A 51 14.52 23.63 9.87
C THR A 51 15.98 23.79 9.47
N ALA A 52 16.77 22.77 9.79
CA ALA A 52 18.18 22.69 9.44
C ALA A 52 18.43 22.88 7.92
N ALA A 53 17.45 22.53 7.07
CA ALA A 53 17.53 22.66 5.62
C ALA A 53 17.12 24.04 5.08
N GLY A 54 16.53 24.90 5.91
CA GLY A 54 16.07 26.24 5.52
C GLY A 54 14.70 26.60 6.05
N THR A 55 14.19 27.75 5.61
CA THR A 55 12.83 28.21 5.94
C THR A 55 11.92 28.00 4.73
N PHE A 56 10.79 27.34 4.94
CA PHE A 56 9.81 27.02 3.91
C PHE A 56 8.48 27.70 4.22
N LYS A 57 7.89 28.35 3.21
CA LYS A 57 6.51 28.82 3.23
C LYS A 57 5.62 27.76 2.59
N ILE A 58 4.53 27.40 3.24
CA ILE A 58 3.51 26.48 2.71
C ILE A 58 2.21 27.25 2.57
N ASP A 59 1.72 27.33 1.34
CA ASP A 59 0.43 27.92 0.97
C ASP A 59 -0.55 26.79 0.67
N PHE A 60 -1.52 26.61 1.58
CA PHE A 60 -2.52 25.57 1.47
C PHE A 60 -3.59 25.88 0.41
N HIS A 61 -3.86 27.16 0.15
CA HIS A 61 -4.79 27.55 -0.90
C HIS A 61 -4.21 27.25 -2.28
N GLY A 62 -2.94 27.61 -2.47
CA GLY A 62 -2.21 27.38 -3.72
C GLY A 62 -1.66 25.96 -3.88
N PHE A 63 -1.77 25.10 -2.86
CA PHE A 63 -1.10 23.80 -2.80
C PHE A 63 0.37 23.91 -3.23
N GLN A 64 1.10 24.83 -2.59
CA GLN A 64 2.47 25.15 -2.94
C GLN A 64 3.39 25.25 -1.71
N LYS A 65 4.61 24.74 -1.85
CA LYS A 65 5.71 24.90 -0.91
C LYS A 65 6.80 25.76 -1.56
N THR A 66 7.31 26.75 -0.86
CA THR A 66 8.37 27.66 -1.33
C THR A 66 9.52 27.68 -0.33
N ASN A 67 10.72 27.37 -0.77
CA ASN A 67 11.93 27.59 0.02
C ASN A 67 12.25 29.10 0.00
N LEU A 68 12.15 29.77 1.15
CA LEU A 68 12.37 31.21 1.25
C LEU A 68 13.85 31.61 1.12
N SER A 69 14.77 30.68 1.35
CA SER A 69 16.21 30.92 1.19
C SER A 69 16.65 30.87 -0.29
N THR A 70 16.06 29.99 -1.10
CA THR A 70 16.44 29.79 -2.51
C THR A 70 15.44 30.32 -3.52
N GLY A 71 14.21 30.63 -3.07
CA GLY A 71 13.08 30.98 -3.94
C GLY A 71 12.46 29.78 -4.68
N GLN A 72 12.97 28.57 -4.47
CA GLN A 72 12.48 27.38 -5.16
C GLN A 72 11.04 27.05 -4.75
N MET A 73 10.19 26.74 -5.74
CA MET A 73 8.80 26.36 -5.52
C MET A 73 8.55 24.90 -5.90
N GLN A 74 7.79 24.19 -5.09
CA GLN A 74 7.32 22.83 -5.31
C GLN A 74 5.80 22.79 -5.20
N LYS A 75 5.15 22.01 -6.06
CA LYS A 75 3.73 21.69 -5.90
C LYS A 75 3.58 20.69 -4.77
N ILE A 76 2.56 20.86 -3.94
CA ILE A 76 2.17 19.87 -2.94
C ILE A 76 0.76 19.37 -3.23
N LYS A 77 0.39 18.24 -2.63
CA LYS A 77 -0.98 17.75 -2.65
C LYS A 77 -1.25 16.91 -1.41
N ARG A 78 -2.51 16.88 -1.04
CA ARG A 78 -3.07 15.99 -0.02
C ARG A 78 -3.79 14.86 -0.73
N SER A 79 -3.48 13.62 -0.39
CA SER A 79 -4.06 12.44 -1.02
C SER A 79 -4.10 11.32 0.00
N PHE A 80 -5.04 10.39 -0.12
CA PHE A 80 -4.87 9.13 0.59
C PHE A 80 -3.58 8.48 0.09
N PHE A 81 -2.77 7.92 1.00
CA PHE A 81 -1.57 7.17 0.65
C PHE A 81 -1.85 6.17 -0.47
N ILE A 82 -2.99 5.48 -0.35
CA ILE A 82 -3.52 4.49 -1.28
C ILE A 82 -3.71 5.09 -2.69
N GLU A 83 -4.34 6.26 -2.81
CA GLU A 83 -4.54 6.94 -4.10
C GLU A 83 -3.24 7.42 -4.76
N HIS A 84 -2.23 7.78 -3.96
CA HIS A 84 -0.95 8.21 -4.53
C HIS A 84 -0.06 7.04 -4.94
N ILE A 85 -0.07 5.93 -4.19
CA ILE A 85 0.59 4.69 -4.57
C ILE A 85 0.19 4.29 -5.98
N ILE A 86 -1.10 4.35 -6.33
CA ILE A 86 -1.63 3.92 -7.63
C ILE A 86 -1.10 4.75 -8.83
N ARG A 87 -0.61 5.99 -8.63
CA ARG A 87 -0.27 6.92 -9.73
C ARG A 87 1.21 7.04 -10.12
N CYS A 88 2.12 6.21 -9.60
CA CYS A 88 3.51 6.22 -10.12
C CYS A 88 3.63 5.37 -11.40
N ASN A 89 4.18 5.97 -12.46
CA ASN A 89 4.05 5.63 -13.89
C ASN A 89 4.67 4.31 -14.42
N GLN A 90 4.79 3.26 -13.60
CA GLN A 90 5.05 1.90 -14.10
C GLN A 90 4.24 0.93 -13.25
N ALA A 91 2.98 0.72 -13.62
CA ALA A 91 2.18 -0.33 -13.02
C ALA A 91 2.92 -1.67 -13.21
N PRO A 92 3.08 -2.48 -12.15
CA PRO A 92 3.69 -3.79 -12.28
C PRO A 92 2.89 -4.63 -13.29
N SER A 93 3.58 -5.44 -14.09
CA SER A 93 2.90 -6.34 -15.02
C SER A 93 1.98 -7.26 -14.24
N LEU A 94 0.71 -7.33 -14.66
CA LEU A 94 -0.22 -8.30 -14.12
C LEU A 94 0.24 -9.72 -14.47
N PRO A 95 0.01 -10.72 -13.60
CA PRO A 95 0.37 -12.08 -13.92
C PRO A 95 -0.35 -12.55 -15.19
N ALA A 96 0.41 -13.13 -16.13
CA ALA A 96 -0.11 -13.51 -17.45
C ALA A 96 -1.23 -14.57 -17.41
N HIS A 97 -1.35 -15.30 -16.30
CA HIS A 97 -2.38 -16.34 -16.12
C HIS A 97 -3.70 -15.79 -15.55
N TRP A 98 -3.79 -14.48 -15.26
CA TRP A 98 -5.01 -13.90 -14.72
C TRP A 98 -6.12 -13.79 -15.77
N GLU A 99 -7.37 -14.03 -15.37
CA GLU A 99 -8.52 -13.74 -16.22
C GLU A 99 -8.80 -12.23 -16.29
N ASN A 100 -9.51 -11.82 -17.34
CA ASN A 100 -10.03 -10.46 -17.46
C ASN A 100 -10.99 -10.14 -16.29
N MET A 101 -10.74 -9.01 -15.64
CA MET A 101 -11.57 -8.54 -14.53
C MET A 101 -12.58 -7.50 -14.98
N ASP A 102 -13.72 -7.46 -14.29
CA ASP A 102 -14.62 -6.32 -14.32
C ASP A 102 -13.95 -5.13 -13.63
N PRO A 103 -13.65 -4.02 -14.33
CA PRO A 103 -12.94 -2.88 -13.76
C PRO A 103 -13.75 -2.13 -12.71
N THR A 104 -15.06 -2.42 -12.58
CA THR A 104 -15.92 -1.82 -11.55
C THR A 104 -15.83 -2.53 -10.20
N LYS A 105 -15.22 -3.72 -10.16
CA LYS A 105 -15.08 -4.51 -8.93
C LYS A 105 -13.69 -4.38 -8.34
N PRO A 106 -13.58 -4.18 -7.01
CA PRO A 106 -12.28 -4.04 -6.34
C PRO A 106 -11.47 -5.34 -6.33
N PHE A 107 -12.15 -6.49 -6.33
CA PHE A 107 -11.54 -7.79 -6.53
C PHE A 107 -12.55 -8.76 -7.14
N GLN A 108 -12.05 -9.84 -7.73
CA GLN A 108 -12.86 -10.99 -8.14
C GLN A 108 -12.17 -12.29 -7.77
N THR A 109 -12.98 -13.32 -7.53
CA THR A 109 -12.50 -14.69 -7.32
C THR A 109 -12.83 -15.56 -8.51
N PHE A 110 -11.86 -16.35 -8.95
CA PHE A 110 -12.02 -17.30 -10.05
C PHE A 110 -11.81 -18.71 -9.54
N THR A 111 -12.77 -19.60 -9.81
CA THR A 111 -12.62 -21.02 -9.48
C THR A 111 -11.52 -21.60 -10.36
N VAL A 112 -10.50 -22.17 -9.72
CA VAL A 112 -9.41 -22.83 -10.43
C VAL A 112 -9.86 -24.26 -10.76
N ASP A 113 -9.83 -24.61 -12.05
CA ASP A 113 -10.23 -25.94 -12.50
C ASP A 113 -9.21 -27.00 -12.07
N TRP A 114 -9.70 -28.14 -11.57
CA TRP A 114 -8.89 -29.23 -11.01
C TRP A 114 -7.92 -29.87 -12.00
N GLN A 115 -8.14 -29.70 -13.30
CA GLN A 115 -7.27 -30.22 -14.35
C GLN A 115 -6.06 -29.32 -14.61
N THR A 116 -6.12 -28.04 -14.20
CA THR A 116 -5.07 -27.05 -14.46
C THR A 116 -3.79 -27.34 -13.69
N LYS A 117 -2.67 -26.82 -14.20
CA LYS A 117 -1.38 -26.91 -13.52
C LYS A 117 -1.40 -26.18 -12.17
N GLU A 118 -2.02 -25.00 -12.12
CA GLU A 118 -2.15 -24.19 -10.90
C GLU A 118 -2.87 -24.96 -9.78
N PHE A 119 -4.00 -25.59 -10.07
CA PHE A 119 -4.72 -26.38 -9.06
C PHE A 119 -3.82 -27.48 -8.49
N LYS A 120 -3.16 -28.25 -9.37
CA LYS A 120 -2.30 -29.37 -8.96
C LYS A 120 -1.10 -28.91 -8.13
N GLU A 121 -0.51 -27.77 -8.46
CA GLU A 121 0.60 -27.18 -7.70
C GLU A 121 0.14 -26.70 -6.32
N VAL A 122 -1.00 -26.01 -6.23
CA VAL A 122 -1.57 -25.54 -4.96
C VAL A 122 -2.03 -26.74 -4.10
N GLU A 123 -2.70 -27.72 -4.69
CA GLU A 123 -3.13 -28.94 -3.98
C GLU A 123 -1.92 -29.69 -3.41
N LYS A 124 -0.89 -29.90 -4.22
CA LYS A 124 0.35 -30.54 -3.76
C LYS A 124 0.96 -29.77 -2.58
N TYR A 125 1.04 -28.44 -2.70
CA TYR A 125 1.60 -27.59 -1.64
C TYR A 125 0.78 -27.66 -0.35
N VAL A 126 -0.55 -27.61 -0.43
CA VAL A 126 -1.47 -27.74 0.71
C VAL A 126 -1.34 -29.11 1.40
N ARG A 127 -1.20 -30.19 0.63
CA ARG A 127 -1.08 -31.55 1.17
C ARG A 127 0.30 -31.80 1.80
N GLU A 128 1.37 -31.42 1.11
CA GLU A 128 2.74 -31.71 1.54
C GLU A 128 3.24 -30.75 2.62
N ILE A 129 2.95 -29.45 2.50
CA ILE A 129 3.45 -28.41 3.42
C ILE A 129 2.37 -27.99 4.42
N GLY A 130 1.13 -27.82 3.96
CA GLY A 130 0.01 -27.43 4.82
C GLY A 130 -0.53 -28.59 5.69
N LEU A 131 -0.11 -29.82 5.41
CA LEU A 131 -0.51 -31.05 6.11
C LEU A 131 -2.03 -31.28 6.16
N LEU A 132 -2.79 -30.65 5.24
CA LEU A 132 -4.22 -30.86 5.14
C LEU A 132 -4.48 -32.22 4.47
N GLN A 133 -4.93 -33.19 5.26
CA GLN A 133 -5.22 -34.55 4.78
C GLN A 133 -6.66 -34.71 4.27
N GLU A 134 -7.55 -33.78 4.64
CA GLU A 134 -8.94 -33.78 4.19
C GLU A 134 -9.06 -33.53 2.68
N PRO A 135 -10.11 -34.05 2.02
CA PRO A 135 -10.36 -33.75 0.61
C PRO A 135 -10.55 -32.25 0.37
N LEU A 136 -9.75 -31.69 -0.54
CA LEU A 136 -9.87 -30.31 -0.96
C LEU A 136 -11.17 -30.11 -1.75
N LYS A 137 -12.00 -29.15 -1.35
CA LYS A 137 -13.30 -28.90 -2.01
C LYS A 137 -13.15 -28.04 -3.26
N TYR A 138 -12.61 -26.84 -3.09
CA TYR A 138 -12.45 -25.86 -4.15
C TYR A 138 -11.18 -25.03 -3.91
N ILE A 139 -10.56 -24.58 -5.00
CA ILE A 139 -9.54 -23.53 -4.97
C ILE A 139 -10.12 -22.33 -5.73
N HIS A 140 -10.05 -21.16 -5.11
CA HIS A 140 -10.39 -19.90 -5.75
C HIS A 140 -9.16 -19.01 -5.80
N ARG A 141 -8.77 -18.58 -7.00
CA ARG A 141 -7.76 -17.53 -7.16
C ARG A 141 -8.41 -16.19 -6.89
N ILE A 142 -7.78 -15.40 -6.04
CA ILE A 142 -8.17 -14.01 -5.79
C ILE A 142 -7.39 -13.13 -6.76
N GLN A 143 -8.10 -12.33 -7.54
CA GLN A 143 -7.51 -11.29 -8.38
C GLN A 143 -7.95 -9.93 -7.84
N ASN A 144 -6.99 -9.20 -7.29
CA ASN A 144 -7.14 -7.84 -6.81
C ASN A 144 -5.95 -7.04 -7.34
N ILE A 145 -6.20 -6.16 -8.31
CA ILE A 145 -5.15 -5.39 -9.00
C ILE A 145 -4.48 -4.43 -8.02
N ASP A 146 -5.27 -3.75 -7.18
CA ASP A 146 -4.76 -2.76 -6.23
C ASP A 146 -3.83 -3.40 -5.19
N LEU A 147 -4.24 -4.55 -4.63
CA LEU A 147 -3.42 -5.27 -3.65
C LEU A 147 -2.20 -5.95 -4.29
N TRP A 148 -2.31 -6.41 -5.54
CA TRP A 148 -1.15 -6.92 -6.29
C TRP A 148 -0.11 -5.83 -6.53
N GLU A 149 -0.56 -4.65 -6.96
CA GLU A 149 0.33 -3.52 -7.16
C GLU A 149 1.00 -3.08 -5.85
N LEU A 150 0.23 -3.03 -4.75
CA LEU A 150 0.75 -2.75 -3.42
C LEU A 150 1.85 -3.76 -3.03
N TYR A 151 1.60 -5.05 -3.25
CA TYR A 151 2.56 -6.11 -2.98
C TYR A 151 3.86 -5.94 -3.77
N CYS A 152 3.77 -5.79 -5.09
CA CYS A 152 4.95 -5.63 -5.95
C CYS A 152 5.79 -4.41 -5.54
N ARG A 153 5.14 -3.29 -5.22
CA ARG A 153 5.83 -2.06 -4.78
C ARG A 153 6.47 -2.24 -3.42
N LYS A 154 5.81 -2.91 -2.47
CA LYS A 154 6.39 -3.22 -1.16
C LYS A 154 7.61 -4.12 -1.30
N LYS A 155 7.58 -5.10 -2.20
CA LYS A 155 8.74 -5.93 -2.54
C LYS A 155 9.91 -5.06 -3.02
N THR A 156 9.69 -4.18 -4.01
CA THR A 156 10.73 -3.27 -4.52
C THR A 156 11.27 -2.34 -3.44
N GLN A 157 10.40 -1.81 -2.57
CA GLN A 157 10.82 -0.99 -1.43
C GLN A 157 11.75 -1.79 -0.49
N LEU A 158 11.37 -3.02 -0.13
CA LEU A 158 12.17 -3.86 0.75
C LEU A 158 13.52 -4.23 0.13
N MET A 159 13.58 -4.49 -1.18
CA MET A 159 14.83 -4.69 -1.91
C MET A 159 15.77 -3.48 -1.78
N ARG A 160 15.25 -2.26 -1.95
CA ARG A 160 16.02 -1.02 -1.78
C ARG A 160 16.50 -0.83 -0.34
N ILE A 161 15.64 -1.05 0.65
CA ILE A 161 15.99 -0.93 2.08
C ILE A 161 17.13 -1.89 2.44
N LYS A 162 17.08 -3.12 1.94
CA LYS A 162 18.09 -4.14 2.22
C LYS A 162 19.33 -4.04 1.32
N GLY A 163 19.29 -3.19 0.29
CA GLY A 163 20.35 -3.12 -0.73
C GLY A 163 20.51 -4.42 -1.53
N LEU A 164 19.43 -5.21 -1.67
CA LEU A 164 19.44 -6.49 -2.37
C LEU A 164 18.79 -6.37 -3.74
N SER A 165 19.28 -7.14 -4.71
CA SER A 165 18.67 -7.26 -6.04
C SER A 165 17.42 -8.13 -6.07
N ASP A 166 17.23 -8.96 -5.05
CA ASP A 166 16.04 -9.78 -4.85
C ASP A 166 15.77 -9.99 -3.36
N ILE A 167 14.53 -10.34 -3.02
CA ILE A 167 14.14 -10.66 -1.66
C ILE A 167 13.47 -12.03 -1.62
N GLU A 168 13.79 -12.80 -0.59
CA GLU A 168 13.17 -14.10 -0.38
C GLU A 168 11.65 -13.94 -0.18
N GLU A 169 10.88 -14.52 -1.09
CA GLU A 169 9.43 -14.64 -0.99
C GLU A 169 9.07 -16.06 -0.57
N ARG A 170 8.15 -16.18 0.38
CA ARG A 170 7.65 -17.47 0.86
C ARG A 170 6.14 -17.53 0.71
N MET A 171 5.67 -18.65 0.17
CA MET A 171 4.27 -19.03 0.27
C MET A 171 4.01 -19.49 1.71
N LEU A 172 2.91 -19.02 2.31
CA LEU A 172 2.49 -19.36 3.67
C LEU A 172 0.98 -19.56 3.68
N PHE A 173 0.48 -20.21 4.74
CA PHE A 173 -0.96 -20.43 4.94
C PHE A 173 -1.52 -19.47 6.00
N HIS A 174 -2.74 -18.97 5.76
CA HIS A 174 -3.50 -18.19 6.72
C HIS A 174 -4.90 -18.80 6.87
N GLY A 175 -5.18 -19.38 8.03
CA GLY A 175 -6.51 -19.85 8.39
C GLY A 175 -7.36 -18.71 8.95
N THR A 176 -8.59 -18.57 8.46
CA THR A 176 -9.50 -17.52 8.93
C THR A 176 -10.96 -17.99 8.90
N GLY A 177 -11.83 -17.28 9.62
CA GLY A 177 -13.27 -17.52 9.58
C GLY A 177 -13.90 -17.00 8.29
N LYS A 178 -14.98 -17.65 7.81
CA LYS A 178 -15.69 -17.27 6.57
C LYS A 178 -16.05 -15.79 6.50
N ASN A 179 -16.42 -15.18 7.63
CA ASN A 179 -16.84 -13.78 7.69
C ASN A 179 -15.69 -12.78 7.44
N ASN A 180 -14.44 -13.22 7.51
CA ASN A 180 -13.27 -12.36 7.29
C ASN A 180 -12.79 -12.40 5.84
N VAL A 181 -13.23 -13.37 5.05
CA VAL A 181 -12.70 -13.62 3.69
C VAL A 181 -12.88 -12.41 2.80
N ASP A 182 -14.09 -11.84 2.72
CA ASP A 182 -14.37 -10.68 1.89
C ASP A 182 -13.54 -9.46 2.32
N SER A 183 -13.41 -9.24 3.64
CA SER A 183 -12.60 -8.14 4.17
C SER A 183 -11.13 -8.28 3.83
N ILE A 184 -10.56 -9.49 3.90
CA ILE A 184 -9.16 -9.75 3.54
C ILE A 184 -8.95 -9.56 2.04
N CYS A 185 -9.87 -10.07 1.21
CA CYS A 185 -9.78 -9.93 -0.25
C CYS A 185 -9.92 -8.47 -0.69
N LEU A 186 -10.70 -7.67 0.04
CA LEU A 186 -10.95 -6.27 -0.28
C LEU A 186 -9.89 -5.32 0.27
N TYR A 187 -9.48 -5.51 1.53
CA TYR A 187 -8.67 -4.54 2.28
C TYR A 187 -7.29 -5.05 2.70
N ASN A 188 -6.90 -6.26 2.29
CA ASN A 188 -5.69 -6.96 2.72
C ASN A 188 -5.75 -7.45 4.18
N PHE A 189 -4.67 -8.10 4.65
CA PHE A 189 -4.52 -8.51 6.04
C PHE A 189 -4.37 -7.30 6.97
N ASP A 190 -5.16 -7.25 8.05
CA ASP A 190 -5.02 -6.28 9.13
C ASP A 190 -4.47 -6.97 10.39
N CYS A 191 -3.23 -6.63 10.77
CA CYS A 191 -2.59 -7.21 11.94
C CYS A 191 -3.31 -6.82 13.25
N ARG A 192 -4.05 -5.71 13.28
CA ARG A 192 -4.80 -5.26 14.46
C ARG A 192 -6.02 -6.15 14.75
N ILE A 193 -6.51 -6.88 13.75
CA ILE A 193 -7.63 -7.82 13.89
C ILE A 193 -7.13 -9.21 14.39
N SER A 194 -5.81 -9.47 14.34
CA SER A 194 -5.23 -10.74 14.79
C SER A 194 -5.16 -10.91 16.31
N GLU A 195 -5.43 -9.84 17.09
CA GLU A 195 -5.33 -9.84 18.55
C GLU A 195 -6.44 -10.64 19.26
N SER A 196 -7.51 -11.05 18.57
CA SER A 196 -8.65 -11.69 19.20
C SER A 196 -8.60 -13.23 19.26
N VAL A 197 -7.62 -13.90 18.64
CA VAL A 197 -7.52 -15.37 18.65
C VAL A 197 -6.11 -15.83 19.01
N GLY A 198 -5.88 -15.95 20.32
CA GLY A 198 -4.86 -16.75 20.99
C GLY A 198 -3.56 -17.06 20.25
N SER A 199 -2.52 -16.27 20.57
CA SER A 199 -1.08 -16.61 20.54
C SER A 199 -0.49 -17.10 19.21
N VAL A 200 0.48 -16.34 18.67
CA VAL A 200 1.84 -16.79 18.26
C VAL A 200 2.48 -15.77 17.28
N HIS A 201 3.57 -15.13 17.75
CA HIS A 201 4.54 -14.23 17.09
C HIS A 201 4.07 -12.88 16.52
N LEU A 202 4.13 -11.86 17.38
CA LEU A 202 4.22 -10.45 17.03
C LEU A 202 5.57 -10.13 16.37
N TYR A 203 5.58 -9.79 15.08
CA TYR A 203 6.58 -8.87 14.51
C TYR A 203 5.96 -8.02 13.41
N GLY A 204 5.55 -6.80 13.80
CA GLY A 204 5.29 -5.69 12.90
C GLY A 204 5.90 -4.44 13.53
N LYS A 205 7.19 -4.22 13.28
CA LYS A 205 7.85 -2.92 13.41
C LYS A 205 8.23 -2.45 12.02
#